data_AF-A0A0C2X4W5-F1
#
_entry.id   AF-A0A0C2X4W5-F1
#
_cell.length_a   1.000
_cell.length_b   1.000
_cell.length_c   1.000
_cell.angle_alpha   90.00
_cell.angle_beta   90.00
_cell.angle_gamma   90.00
#
_symmetry.space_group_name_H-M   'P 1'
#
loop_
_entity.id
_entity.type
_entity.pdbx_description
1 polymer ?
#
loop_
_entity_poly.entity_id
_entity_poly.type
_entity_poly.pdbx_seq_one_letter_code
_entity_poly.pdbx_strand_id
1 'polypeptide(L)'
;MNSNARLASVDNGHDGNVQDESLSSSLSALKKETKLAQEAHKALVSSYQRQLLELEGLQSQINSSERIIELKQQQCVSMERELKKMASIRHPVRRLPAEVLQCIFESACDLSMLEHLKKRVVVAIRLSHVCRRWRSIATTTPRIWNVICLSLADNKAGMFHLWNLVRSRIKHAPAHIVLWNVGTADSEFHLATYMLQKVAIIDRLEIYLTSRTIFNQFERFPCPSRIKAKTIEVHPPKDWVND
;
A
#
# COMPACT_ATOMS: atom_id res chain seq x y z
N MET A 1 -20.29 16.32 -139.58
CA MET A 1 -20.06 14.86 -139.70
C MET A 1 -19.17 14.43 -138.55
N ASN A 2 -19.56 13.34 -137.90
CA ASN A 2 -19.13 12.89 -136.56
C ASN A 2 -17.62 12.67 -136.38
N SER A 3 -17.14 13.07 -135.20
CA SER A 3 -15.81 12.72 -134.66
C SER A 3 -15.97 11.92 -133.36
N ASN A 4 -15.27 10.79 -133.32
CA ASN A 4 -15.10 9.88 -132.18
C ASN A 4 -14.30 10.54 -131.02
N ALA A 5 -14.66 10.24 -129.78
CA ALA A 5 -13.74 10.30 -128.64
C ALA A 5 -14.18 9.34 -127.51
N ARG A 6 -13.30 8.38 -127.18
CA ARG A 6 -13.29 7.59 -125.94
C ARG A 6 -12.95 8.49 -124.75
N LEU A 7 -13.48 8.20 -123.55
CA LEU A 7 -12.79 8.33 -122.26
C LEU A 7 -13.57 7.58 -121.16
N ALA A 8 -12.81 6.99 -120.23
CA ALA A 8 -13.20 5.97 -119.27
C ALA A 8 -14.00 6.51 -118.07
N SER A 9 -15.00 5.74 -117.62
CA SER A 9 -15.59 5.88 -116.28
C SER A 9 -14.81 5.02 -115.29
N VAL A 10 -14.29 5.67 -114.26
CA VAL A 10 -13.59 5.09 -113.12
C VAL A 10 -14.59 4.36 -112.24
N ASP A 11 -14.25 3.13 -111.93
CA ASP A 11 -14.90 2.21 -110.99
C ASP A 11 -14.75 2.74 -109.55
N ASN A 12 -15.87 3.00 -108.88
CA ASN A 12 -15.91 3.47 -107.49
C ASN A 12 -17.02 2.70 -106.74
N GLY A 13 -16.77 1.41 -106.50
CA GLY A 13 -17.74 0.50 -105.88
C GLY A 13 -17.17 -0.56 -104.94
N HIS A 14 -15.89 -0.48 -104.54
CA HIS A 14 -15.21 -1.55 -103.78
C HIS A 14 -14.74 -1.17 -102.36
N ASP A 15 -14.86 0.09 -101.95
CA ASP A 15 -14.28 0.58 -100.68
C ASP A 15 -15.24 0.48 -99.46
N GLY A 16 -16.55 0.29 -99.68
CA GLY A 16 -17.55 0.24 -98.59
C GLY A 16 -17.67 -1.13 -97.89
N ASN A 17 -17.37 -2.23 -98.58
CA ASN A 17 -17.57 -3.60 -98.06
C ASN A 17 -16.38 -4.08 -97.19
N VAL A 18 -15.17 -3.63 -97.51
CA VAL A 18 -13.94 -3.98 -96.77
C VAL A 18 -13.86 -3.23 -95.43
N GLN A 19 -14.44 -2.04 -95.35
CA GLN A 19 -14.52 -1.27 -94.11
C GLN A 19 -15.53 -1.88 -93.10
N ASP A 20 -16.63 -2.45 -93.58
CA ASP A 20 -17.68 -3.03 -92.73
C ASP A 20 -17.28 -4.41 -92.16
N GLU A 21 -16.56 -5.24 -92.92
CA GLU A 21 -15.95 -6.49 -92.42
C GLU A 21 -14.84 -6.24 -91.37
N SER A 22 -14.03 -5.20 -91.57
CA SER A 22 -12.96 -4.80 -90.63
C SER A 22 -13.51 -4.28 -89.29
N LEU A 23 -14.61 -3.51 -89.34
CA LEU A 23 -15.32 -3.03 -88.17
C LEU A 23 -16.01 -4.16 -87.41
N SER A 24 -16.64 -5.10 -88.11
CA SER A 24 -17.26 -6.30 -87.52
C SER A 24 -16.24 -7.21 -86.81
N SER A 25 -15.08 -7.44 -87.44
CA SER A 25 -13.97 -8.20 -86.87
C SER A 25 -13.42 -7.53 -85.59
N SER A 26 -13.18 -6.22 -85.64
CA SER A 26 -12.72 -5.42 -84.50
C SER A 26 -13.74 -5.43 -83.35
N LEU A 27 -15.04 -5.31 -83.64
CA LEU A 27 -16.12 -5.42 -82.65
C LEU A 27 -16.18 -6.80 -82.00
N SER A 28 -15.93 -7.87 -82.77
CA SER A 28 -15.91 -9.24 -82.26
C SER A 28 -14.71 -9.49 -81.33
N ALA A 29 -13.54 -8.94 -81.67
CA ALA A 29 -12.34 -9.00 -80.85
C ALA A 29 -12.54 -8.23 -79.53
N LEU A 30 -13.10 -7.02 -79.59
CA LEU A 30 -13.42 -6.20 -78.41
C LEU A 30 -14.47 -6.87 -77.50
N LYS A 31 -15.47 -7.54 -78.07
CA LYS A 31 -16.45 -8.35 -77.30
C LYS A 31 -15.80 -9.54 -76.61
N LYS A 32 -14.84 -10.20 -77.26
CA LYS A 32 -14.11 -11.33 -76.69
C LYS A 32 -13.20 -10.87 -75.55
N GLU A 33 -12.53 -9.74 -75.73
CA GLU A 33 -11.65 -9.15 -74.73
C GLU A 33 -12.42 -8.62 -73.51
N THR A 34 -13.57 -7.97 -73.73
CA THR A 34 -14.46 -7.55 -72.62
C THR A 34 -15.02 -8.75 -71.85
N LYS A 35 -15.37 -9.85 -72.53
CA LYS A 35 -15.81 -11.08 -71.87
C LYS A 35 -14.70 -11.72 -71.02
N LEU A 36 -13.48 -11.80 -71.55
CA LEU A 36 -12.31 -12.28 -70.79
C LEU A 36 -12.02 -11.39 -69.58
N ALA A 37 -12.11 -10.06 -69.73
CA ALA A 37 -11.95 -9.12 -68.63
C ALA A 37 -13.05 -9.29 -67.57
N GLN A 38 -14.30 -9.54 -67.96
CA GLN A 38 -15.40 -9.81 -67.03
C GLN A 38 -15.20 -11.13 -66.27
N GLU A 39 -14.73 -12.18 -66.93
CA GLU A 39 -14.44 -13.47 -66.31
C GLU A 39 -13.26 -13.36 -65.33
N ALA A 40 -12.19 -12.67 -65.71
CA ALA A 40 -11.06 -12.36 -64.83
C ALA A 40 -11.48 -11.52 -63.62
N HIS A 41 -12.33 -10.52 -63.83
CA HIS A 41 -12.87 -9.69 -62.75
C HIS A 41 -13.72 -10.53 -61.78
N LYS A 42 -14.59 -11.40 -62.30
CA LYS A 42 -15.41 -12.30 -61.46
C LYS A 42 -14.55 -13.26 -60.64
N ALA A 43 -13.48 -13.79 -61.22
CA ALA A 43 -12.54 -14.66 -60.51
C ALA A 43 -11.80 -13.90 -59.40
N LEU A 44 -11.36 -12.67 -59.67
CA LEU A 44 -10.72 -11.79 -58.69
C LEU A 44 -11.66 -11.46 -57.52
N VAL A 45 -12.90 -11.07 -57.81
CA VAL A 45 -13.93 -10.80 -56.79
C VAL A 45 -14.20 -12.03 -55.94
N SER A 46 -14.30 -13.21 -56.55
CA SER A 46 -14.51 -14.47 -55.83
C SER A 46 -13.33 -14.81 -54.90
N SER A 47 -12.10 -14.55 -55.36
CA SER A 47 -10.89 -14.71 -54.53
C SER A 47 -10.86 -13.74 -53.35
N TYR A 48 -11.19 -12.46 -53.59
CA TYR A 48 -11.25 -11.43 -52.56
C TYR A 48 -12.33 -11.74 -51.51
N GLN A 49 -13.52 -12.19 -51.93
CA GLN A 49 -14.58 -12.63 -51.03
C GLN A 49 -14.15 -13.81 -50.14
N ARG A 50 -13.39 -14.77 -50.69
CA ARG A 50 -12.85 -15.88 -49.90
C ARG A 50 -11.85 -15.40 -48.85
N GLN A 51 -10.98 -14.47 -49.20
CA GLN A 51 -10.02 -13.87 -48.27
C GLN A 51 -10.70 -13.08 -47.16
N LEU A 52 -11.78 -12.35 -47.47
CA LEU A 52 -12.59 -11.67 -46.45
C LEU A 52 -13.17 -12.64 -45.41
N LEU A 53 -13.76 -13.75 -45.87
CA LEU A 53 -14.30 -14.77 -44.96
C LEU A 53 -13.22 -15.41 -44.09
N GLU A 54 -12.02 -15.63 -44.64
CA GLU A 54 -10.88 -16.16 -43.88
C GLU A 54 -10.41 -15.17 -42.81
N LEU A 55 -10.32 -13.87 -43.15
CA LEU A 55 -9.98 -12.81 -42.19
C LEU A 55 -11.01 -12.70 -41.07
N GLU A 56 -12.30 -12.76 -41.38
CA GLU A 56 -13.38 -12.76 -40.38
C GLU A 56 -13.28 -13.98 -39.44
N GLY A 57 -12.97 -15.14 -40.01
CA GLY A 57 -12.72 -16.37 -39.26
C GLY A 57 -11.53 -16.24 -38.30
N LEU A 58 -10.40 -15.71 -38.78
CA LEU A 58 -9.22 -15.47 -37.95
C LEU A 58 -9.47 -14.43 -36.86
N GLN A 59 -10.17 -13.33 -37.17
CA GLN A 59 -10.52 -12.32 -36.19
C GLN A 59 -11.42 -12.88 -35.09
N SER A 60 -12.38 -13.74 -35.44
CA SER A 60 -13.22 -14.44 -34.48
C SER A 60 -12.39 -15.36 -33.57
N GLN A 61 -11.41 -16.08 -34.13
CA GLN A 61 -10.49 -16.92 -33.35
C GLN A 61 -9.62 -16.10 -32.39
N ILE A 62 -9.06 -14.98 -32.84
CA ILE A 62 -8.30 -14.04 -32.00
C ILE A 62 -9.18 -13.57 -30.83
N ASN A 63 -10.37 -13.03 -31.13
CA ASN A 63 -11.29 -12.53 -30.12
C ASN A 63 -11.67 -13.62 -29.10
N SER A 64 -11.85 -14.87 -29.56
CA SER A 64 -12.17 -15.98 -28.66
C SER A 64 -10.99 -16.35 -27.75
N SER A 65 -9.76 -16.32 -28.28
CA SER A 65 -8.54 -16.63 -27.54
C SER A 65 -8.23 -15.54 -26.51
N GLU A 66 -8.42 -14.27 -26.88
CA GLU A 66 -8.27 -13.12 -25.98
C GLU A 66 -9.20 -13.23 -24.77
N ARG A 67 -10.47 -13.60 -24.97
CA ARG A 67 -11.41 -13.84 -23.86
C ARG A 67 -10.93 -14.94 -22.92
N ILE A 68 -10.37 -16.03 -23.45
CA ILE A 68 -9.83 -17.11 -22.62
C ILE A 68 -8.63 -16.63 -21.81
N ILE A 69 -7.72 -15.87 -22.43
CA ILE A 69 -6.57 -15.27 -21.75
C ILE A 69 -7.03 -14.35 -20.62
N GLU A 70 -8.01 -13.49 -20.89
CA GLU A 70 -8.56 -12.56 -19.89
C GLU A 70 -9.19 -13.32 -18.71
N LEU A 71 -10.01 -14.34 -18.98
CA LEU A 71 -10.58 -15.20 -17.95
C LEU A 71 -9.49 -15.90 -17.12
N LYS A 72 -8.42 -16.38 -17.76
CA LYS A 72 -7.30 -17.03 -17.05
C LYS A 72 -6.51 -16.04 -16.21
N GLN A 73 -6.27 -14.83 -16.70
CA GLN A 73 -5.64 -13.76 -15.93
C GLN A 73 -6.47 -13.39 -14.70
N GLN A 74 -7.79 -13.26 -14.85
CA GLN A 74 -8.71 -13.03 -13.73
C GLN A 74 -8.64 -14.17 -12.69
N GLN A 75 -8.55 -15.43 -13.14
CA GLN A 75 -8.34 -16.59 -12.26
C GLN A 75 -7.00 -16.51 -11.53
N CYS A 76 -5.89 -16.21 -12.21
CA CYS A 76 -4.58 -16.04 -11.59
C CYS A 76 -4.60 -14.96 -10.51
N VAL A 77 -5.14 -13.77 -10.81
CA VAL A 77 -5.24 -12.67 -9.84
C VAL A 77 -6.11 -13.06 -8.62
N SER A 78 -7.18 -13.83 -8.83
CA SER A 78 -8.00 -14.36 -7.73
C SER A 78 -7.21 -15.33 -6.86
N MET A 79 -6.48 -16.25 -7.49
CA MET A 79 -5.69 -17.28 -6.81
C MET A 79 -4.50 -16.69 -6.04
N GLU A 80 -3.83 -15.68 -6.59
CA GLU A 80 -2.80 -14.91 -5.90
C GLU A 80 -3.33 -14.20 -4.65
N ARG A 81 -4.54 -13.62 -4.72
CA ARG A 81 -5.21 -13.02 -3.56
C ARG A 81 -5.46 -14.06 -2.46
N GLU A 82 -5.91 -15.26 -2.82
CA GLU A 82 -6.12 -16.34 -1.86
C GLU A 82 -4.81 -16.86 -1.26
N LEU A 83 -3.77 -17.04 -2.08
CA LEU A 83 -2.43 -17.42 -1.60
C LEU A 83 -1.88 -16.39 -0.61
N LYS A 84 -2.05 -15.08 -0.88
CA LYS A 84 -1.62 -14.01 0.03
C LYS A 84 -2.39 -14.04 1.36
N LYS A 85 -3.70 -14.32 1.33
CA LYS A 85 -4.49 -14.53 2.56
C LYS A 85 -3.96 -15.73 3.36
N MET A 86 -3.70 -16.86 2.71
CA MET A 86 -3.18 -18.07 3.35
C MET A 86 -1.75 -17.89 3.89
N ALA A 87 -0.88 -17.20 3.15
CA ALA A 87 0.47 -16.85 3.60
C ALA A 87 0.42 -16.01 4.87
N SER A 88 -0.56 -15.10 5.00
CA SER A 88 -0.77 -14.35 6.23
C SER A 88 -1.11 -15.27 7.43
N ILE A 89 -1.85 -16.36 7.22
CA ILE A 89 -2.18 -17.34 8.28
C ILE A 89 -0.93 -18.11 8.70
N ARG A 90 -0.06 -18.44 7.75
CA ARG A 90 1.21 -19.15 7.98
C ARG A 90 2.33 -18.28 8.56
N HIS A 91 2.12 -16.98 8.69
CA HIS A 91 3.15 -16.06 9.17
C HIS A 91 3.66 -16.48 10.56
N PRO A 92 4.98 -16.69 10.76
CA PRO A 92 5.55 -17.29 11.99
C PRO A 92 5.07 -16.60 13.28
N VAL A 93 5.04 -15.27 13.28
CA VAL A 93 4.54 -14.44 14.39
C VAL A 93 3.11 -14.79 14.84
N ARG A 94 2.23 -15.25 13.93
CA ARG A 94 0.86 -15.65 14.27
C ARG A 94 0.78 -17.08 14.81
N ARG A 95 1.83 -17.87 14.66
CA ARG A 95 1.91 -19.27 15.14
C ARG A 95 2.72 -19.42 16.42
N LEU A 96 3.52 -18.42 16.80
CA LEU A 96 4.22 -18.42 18.08
C LEU A 96 3.22 -18.56 19.23
N PRO A 97 3.51 -19.36 20.27
CA PRO A 97 2.75 -19.36 21.52
C PRO A 97 2.67 -17.95 22.15
N ALA A 98 1.67 -17.73 23.00
CA ALA A 98 1.49 -16.43 23.62
C ALA A 98 2.70 -16.06 24.49
N GLU A 99 3.23 -17.03 25.23
CA GLU A 99 4.37 -16.94 26.13
C GLU A 99 5.62 -16.47 25.39
N VAL A 100 5.90 -17.04 24.21
CA VAL A 100 7.05 -16.63 23.39
C VAL A 100 6.90 -15.19 22.90
N LEU A 101 5.69 -14.78 22.50
CA LEU A 101 5.42 -13.39 22.14
C LEU A 101 5.58 -12.45 23.34
N GLN A 102 5.19 -12.88 24.54
CA GLN A 102 5.41 -12.10 25.77
C GLN A 102 6.90 -11.88 26.03
N CYS A 103 7.72 -12.94 25.94
CA CYS A 103 9.17 -12.83 26.07
C CYS A 103 9.75 -11.86 25.04
N ILE A 104 9.34 -11.95 23.77
CA ILE A 104 9.77 -11.03 22.72
C ILE A 104 9.37 -9.58 23.05
N PHE A 105 8.16 -9.35 23.57
CA PHE A 105 7.69 -8.02 23.92
C PHE A 105 8.48 -7.43 25.08
N GLU A 106 8.74 -8.23 26.13
CA GLU A 106 9.56 -7.83 27.27
C GLU A 106 10.98 -7.49 26.82
N SER A 107 11.64 -8.36 26.04
CA SER A 107 12.97 -8.09 25.50
C SER A 107 13.01 -6.84 24.61
N ALA A 108 12.01 -6.63 23.74
CA ALA A 108 11.95 -5.43 22.90
C ALA A 108 11.82 -4.14 23.73
N CYS A 109 11.01 -4.18 24.79
CA CYS A 109 10.86 -3.09 25.73
C CYS A 109 12.15 -2.83 26.53
N ASP A 110 12.84 -3.88 26.98
CA ASP A 110 14.10 -3.77 27.72
C ASP A 110 15.22 -3.22 26.85
N LEU A 111 15.36 -3.69 25.61
CA LEU A 111 16.33 -3.14 24.65
C LEU A 111 16.10 -1.65 24.39
N SER A 112 14.84 -1.21 24.28
CA SER A 112 14.54 0.21 24.08
C SER A 112 14.88 1.08 25.30
N MET A 113 14.88 0.49 26.50
CA MET A 113 15.27 1.19 27.73
C MET A 113 16.76 1.52 27.74
N LEU A 114 17.61 0.62 27.25
CA LEU A 114 19.06 0.80 27.19
C LEU A 114 19.44 2.05 26.41
N GLU A 115 18.66 2.40 25.38
CA GLU A 115 18.83 3.67 24.68
C GLU A 115 18.25 4.84 25.48
N HIS A 116 16.96 4.78 25.82
CA HIS A 116 16.27 5.82 26.59
C HIS A 116 15.06 5.27 27.33
N LEU A 117 14.98 5.50 28.64
CA LEU A 117 13.85 5.08 29.49
C LEU A 117 12.47 5.46 28.92
N LYS A 118 12.33 6.67 28.34
CA LYS A 118 11.08 7.15 27.72
C LYS A 118 10.58 6.27 26.57
N LYS A 119 11.47 5.53 25.88
CA LYS A 119 11.10 4.71 24.72
C LYS A 119 10.38 3.42 25.11
N ARG A 120 10.54 2.90 26.33
CA ARG A 120 9.94 1.62 26.74
C ARG A 120 8.41 1.60 26.63
N VAL A 121 7.74 2.61 27.17
CA VAL A 121 6.27 2.73 27.07
C VAL A 121 5.84 2.90 25.61
N VAL A 122 6.60 3.65 24.81
CA VAL A 122 6.29 3.85 23.38
C VAL A 122 6.35 2.52 22.62
N VAL A 123 7.34 1.67 22.91
CA VAL A 123 7.43 0.32 22.34
C VAL A 123 6.24 -0.53 22.77
N ALA A 124 5.88 -0.54 24.07
CA ALA A 124 4.70 -1.27 24.55
C ALA A 124 3.40 -0.85 23.83
N ILE A 125 3.22 0.46 23.62
CA ILE A 125 2.09 1.00 22.84
C ILE A 125 2.15 0.48 21.39
N ARG A 126 3.29 0.61 20.71
CA ARG A 126 3.46 0.14 19.33
C ARG A 126 3.13 -1.35 19.19
N LEU A 127 3.64 -2.19 20.09
CA LEU A 127 3.34 -3.63 20.14
C LEU A 127 1.83 -3.87 20.29
N SER A 128 1.15 -3.13 21.16
CA SER A 128 -0.30 -3.27 21.37
C SER A 128 -1.17 -2.81 20.19
N HIS A 129 -0.60 -2.11 19.19
CA HIS A 129 -1.32 -1.59 18.03
C HIS A 129 -1.15 -2.44 16.75
N VAL A 130 -0.29 -3.47 16.75
CA VAL A 130 -0.03 -4.29 15.55
C VAL A 130 -1.25 -5.10 15.10
N CYS A 131 -1.87 -5.87 16.00
CA CYS A 131 -3.08 -6.63 15.69
C CYS A 131 -3.87 -6.97 16.97
N ARG A 132 -5.09 -7.52 16.83
CA ARG A 132 -5.93 -7.91 17.99
C ARG A 132 -5.23 -8.88 18.93
N ARG A 133 -4.52 -9.88 18.39
CA ARG A 133 -3.77 -10.87 19.18
C ARG A 133 -2.65 -10.21 20.00
N TRP A 134 -1.85 -9.38 19.36
CA TRP A 134 -0.76 -8.65 20.02
C TRP A 134 -1.28 -7.68 21.08
N ARG A 135 -2.40 -7.00 20.81
CA ARG A 135 -3.09 -6.17 21.79
C ARG A 135 -3.50 -6.98 23.02
N SER A 136 -4.14 -8.13 22.82
CA SER A 136 -4.55 -9.01 23.91
C SER A 136 -3.34 -9.41 24.77
N ILE A 137 -2.28 -9.91 24.13
CA ILE A 137 -1.03 -10.31 24.80
C ILE A 137 -0.41 -9.13 25.57
N ALA A 138 -0.20 -7.99 24.91
CA ALA A 138 0.34 -6.78 25.54
C ALA A 138 -0.51 -6.31 26.74
N THR A 139 -1.83 -6.47 26.68
CA THR A 139 -2.75 -6.14 27.79
C THR A 139 -2.60 -7.10 28.98
N THR A 140 -2.26 -8.36 28.70
CA THR A 140 -2.07 -9.41 29.71
C THR A 140 -0.63 -9.53 30.19
N THR A 141 0.29 -8.69 29.69
CA THR A 141 1.70 -8.67 30.11
C THR A 141 2.03 -7.36 30.83
N PRO A 142 1.68 -7.21 32.12
CA PRO A 142 1.95 -5.99 32.87
C PRO A 142 3.41 -5.50 32.86
N ARG A 143 4.38 -6.42 32.76
CA ARG A 143 5.81 -6.13 32.79
C ARG A 143 6.30 -5.22 31.66
N ILE A 144 5.62 -5.15 30.52
CA ILE A 144 6.02 -4.23 29.44
C ILE A 144 5.60 -2.78 29.71
N TRP A 145 4.69 -2.56 30.67
CA TRP A 145 4.13 -1.24 31.02
C TRP A 145 4.69 -0.67 32.33
N ASN A 146 5.56 -1.42 33.02
CA ASN A 146 5.92 -1.13 34.40
C ASN A 146 6.95 -0.01 34.58
N VAL A 147 7.65 0.42 33.52
CA VAL A 147 8.57 1.56 33.59
C VAL A 147 7.96 2.75 32.89
N ILE A 148 7.88 3.87 33.61
CA ILE A 148 7.11 5.04 33.20
C ILE A 148 7.96 6.28 33.39
N CYS A 149 8.06 7.11 32.37
CA CYS A 149 8.68 8.42 32.47
C CYS A 149 7.63 9.50 32.24
N LEU A 150 7.41 10.33 33.26
CA LEU A 150 6.49 11.47 33.19
C LEU A 150 7.33 12.74 33.29
N SER A 151 7.12 13.67 32.37
CA SER A 151 7.68 15.02 32.46
C SER A 151 6.57 15.99 32.83
N LEU A 152 6.78 16.71 33.92
CA LEU A 152 5.80 17.67 34.46
C LEU A 152 5.76 18.99 33.70
N ALA A 153 6.61 19.12 32.67
CA ALA A 153 6.61 20.21 31.71
C ALA A 153 5.83 19.88 30.42
N ASP A 154 5.43 18.63 30.21
CA ASP A 154 4.79 18.17 28.96
C ASP A 154 3.27 18.48 28.95
N ASN A 155 2.65 18.46 27.76
CA ASN A 155 1.23 18.76 27.57
C ASN A 155 0.30 17.91 28.46
N LYS A 156 -0.49 18.59 29.32
CA LYS A 156 -1.37 18.03 30.35
C LYS A 156 -2.35 16.97 29.80
N ALA A 157 -3.01 17.25 28.68
CA ALA A 157 -4.06 16.38 28.15
C ALA A 157 -3.51 15.05 27.59
N GLY A 158 -2.45 15.12 26.79
CA GLY A 158 -1.81 13.94 26.21
C GLY A 158 -1.21 13.02 27.28
N MET A 159 -0.58 13.60 28.30
CA MET A 159 -0.01 12.85 29.41
C MET A 159 -1.07 12.19 30.30
N PHE A 160 -2.20 12.85 30.54
CA PHE A 160 -3.30 12.24 31.30
C PHE A 160 -3.86 10.97 30.62
N HIS A 161 -4.09 11.02 29.30
CA HIS A 161 -4.56 9.85 28.56
C HIS A 161 -3.53 8.72 28.54
N LEU A 162 -2.26 9.04 28.29
CA LEU A 162 -1.16 8.08 28.34
C LEU A 162 -1.08 7.42 29.71
N TRP A 163 -1.14 8.22 30.77
CA TRP A 163 -1.09 7.75 32.14
C TRP A 163 -2.25 6.82 32.48
N ASN A 164 -3.49 7.18 32.13
CA ASN A 164 -4.64 6.32 32.38
C ASN A 164 -4.55 4.98 31.62
N LEU A 165 -4.06 5.02 30.37
CA LEU A 165 -3.78 3.82 29.61
C LEU A 165 -2.77 2.96 30.36
N VAL A 166 -1.57 3.49 30.65
CA VAL A 166 -0.47 2.76 31.30
C VAL A 166 -0.89 2.21 32.67
N ARG A 167 -1.53 3.03 33.52
CA ARG A 167 -2.06 2.61 34.83
C ARG A 167 -2.99 1.41 34.71
N SER A 168 -3.88 1.39 33.71
CA SER A 168 -4.79 0.27 33.49
C SER A 168 -4.06 -1.05 33.16
N ARG A 169 -2.80 -0.98 32.70
CA ARG A 169 -2.02 -2.14 32.23
C ARG A 169 -0.98 -2.64 33.23
N ILE A 170 -0.46 -1.77 34.10
CA ILE A 170 0.52 -2.14 35.13
C ILE A 170 -0.05 -3.14 36.14
N LYS A 171 -1.34 -3.03 36.49
CA LYS A 171 -2.01 -3.94 37.44
C LYS A 171 -1.20 -4.09 38.73
N HIS A 172 -0.65 -5.29 39.00
CA HIS A 172 0.17 -5.61 40.17
C HIS A 172 1.66 -5.77 39.83
N ALA A 173 2.11 -5.38 38.64
CA ALA A 173 3.55 -5.37 38.36
C ALA A 173 4.26 -4.29 39.19
N PRO A 174 5.46 -4.59 39.71
CA PRO A 174 6.29 -3.59 40.37
C PRO A 174 6.64 -2.48 39.38
N ALA A 175 6.16 -1.27 39.64
CA ALA A 175 6.38 -0.12 38.79
C ALA A 175 7.68 0.62 39.13
N HIS A 176 8.39 1.05 38.09
CA HIS A 176 9.49 2.02 38.15
C HIS A 176 9.01 3.33 37.53
N ILE A 177 8.87 4.35 38.35
CA ILE A 177 8.32 5.64 37.93
C ILE A 177 9.43 6.68 37.99
N VAL A 178 9.61 7.40 36.88
CA VAL A 178 10.57 8.49 36.77
C VAL A 178 9.83 9.79 36.50
N LEU A 179 9.98 10.75 37.41
CA LEU A 179 9.37 12.07 37.33
C LEU A 179 10.43 13.10 36.96
N TRP A 180 10.29 13.71 35.80
CA TRP A 180 11.14 14.80 35.33
C TRP A 180 10.48 16.15 35.57
N ASN A 181 11.32 17.16 35.80
CA ASN A 181 10.91 18.56 35.93
C ASN A 181 9.97 18.81 37.13
N VAL A 182 10.21 18.12 38.26
CA VAL A 182 9.48 18.38 39.51
C VAL A 182 9.93 19.73 40.09
N GLY A 183 8.99 20.58 40.50
CA GLY A 183 9.29 21.91 41.05
C GLY A 183 8.94 23.11 40.15
N THR A 184 8.33 22.89 38.98
CA THR A 184 7.68 24.00 38.26
C THR A 184 6.45 24.51 39.04
N ALA A 185 5.98 25.73 38.76
CA ALA A 185 4.78 26.29 39.39
C ALA A 185 3.54 25.37 39.25
N ASP A 186 3.50 24.51 38.23
CA ASP A 186 2.43 23.54 37.99
C ASP A 186 2.65 22.15 38.65
N SER A 187 3.77 21.91 39.33
CA SER A 187 4.19 20.56 39.73
C SER A 187 3.28 19.90 40.78
N GLU A 188 2.81 20.64 41.79
CA GLU A 188 1.86 20.11 42.79
C GLU A 188 0.54 19.67 42.15
N PHE A 189 0.02 20.47 41.22
CA PHE A 189 -1.20 20.16 40.48
C PHE A 189 -1.05 18.88 39.64
N HIS A 190 0.11 18.69 39.02
CA HIS A 190 0.36 17.52 38.19
C HIS A 190 0.57 16.23 38.99
N LEU A 191 1.25 16.28 40.15
CA LEU A 191 1.41 15.10 41.01
C LEU A 191 0.05 14.56 41.49
N ALA A 192 -0.87 15.47 41.85
CA ALA A 192 -2.26 15.11 42.15
C ALA A 192 -2.99 14.53 40.92
N THR A 193 -2.77 15.10 39.74
CA THR A 193 -3.37 14.65 38.46
C THR A 193 -2.98 13.20 38.12
N TYR A 194 -1.71 12.83 38.34
CA TYR A 194 -1.24 11.47 38.07
C TYR A 194 -1.62 10.47 39.15
N MET A 195 -2.34 10.86 40.21
CA MET A 195 -2.74 10.05 41.37
C MET A 195 -1.82 8.86 41.66
N LEU A 196 -0.51 9.11 41.79
CA LEU A 196 0.52 8.06 41.90
C LEU A 196 0.26 7.14 43.10
N GLN A 197 -0.41 7.65 44.13
CA GLN A 197 -0.92 6.89 45.28
C GLN A 197 -1.88 5.75 44.93
N LYS A 198 -2.46 5.74 43.73
CA LYS A 198 -3.35 4.66 43.24
C LYS A 198 -2.59 3.54 42.51
N VAL A 199 -1.29 3.67 42.30
CA VAL A 199 -0.47 2.58 41.76
C VAL A 199 -0.27 1.54 42.85
N ALA A 200 -0.61 0.28 42.57
CA ALA A 200 -0.64 -0.78 43.57
C ALA A 200 0.74 -1.06 44.19
N ILE A 201 1.79 -1.12 43.35
CA ILE A 201 3.16 -1.39 43.77
C ILE A 201 4.09 -0.46 43.01
N ILE A 202 4.77 0.43 43.73
CA ILE A 202 5.89 1.22 43.21
C ILE A 202 7.15 0.65 43.84
N ASP A 203 7.98 0.02 43.01
CA ASP A 203 9.24 -0.59 43.43
C ASP A 203 10.33 0.48 43.50
N ARG A 204 10.38 1.36 42.49
CA ARG A 204 11.34 2.46 42.43
C ARG A 204 10.68 3.75 41.94
N LEU A 205 10.93 4.84 42.63
CA LEU A 205 10.50 6.19 42.27
C LEU A 205 11.73 7.10 42.17
N GLU A 206 11.98 7.61 40.97
CA GLU A 206 13.02 8.60 40.72
C GLU A 206 12.40 9.98 40.48
N ILE A 207 12.92 11.00 41.14
CA ILE A 207 12.43 12.38 41.05
C ILE A 207 13.59 13.28 40.63
N TYR A 208 13.47 13.92 39.48
CA TYR A 208 14.43 14.89 38.97
C TYR A 208 13.86 16.31 39.10
N LEU A 209 14.53 17.11 39.94
CA LEU A 209 14.10 18.46 40.30
C LEU A 209 14.60 19.52 39.31
N THR A 210 13.85 20.62 39.15
CA THR A 210 14.21 21.71 38.23
C THR A 210 15.15 22.76 38.83
N SER A 211 15.21 22.88 40.16
CA SER A 211 15.95 23.96 40.83
C SER A 211 16.58 23.50 42.13
N ARG A 212 17.75 24.08 42.45
CA ARG A 212 18.49 23.88 43.70
C ARG A 212 17.68 24.32 44.92
N THR A 213 16.87 25.37 44.79
CA THR A 213 15.98 25.84 45.87
C THR A 213 15.00 24.74 46.28
N ILE A 214 14.48 24.00 45.30
CA ILE A 214 13.48 22.95 45.50
C ILE A 214 14.15 21.67 46.00
N PHE A 215 15.35 21.37 45.51
CA PHE A 215 16.19 20.29 46.05
C PHE A 215 16.47 20.48 47.55
N ASN A 216 16.90 21.67 47.96
CA ASN A 216 17.16 21.96 49.37
C ASN A 216 15.87 21.89 50.24
N GLN A 217 14.71 22.21 49.68
CA GLN A 217 13.42 22.04 50.36
C GLN A 217 13.05 20.56 50.53
N PHE A 218 13.26 19.74 49.48
CA PHE A 218 13.03 18.29 49.52
C PHE A 218 13.99 17.57 50.47
N GLU A 219 15.27 17.95 50.54
CA GLU A 219 16.19 17.38 51.53
C GLU A 219 15.70 17.62 52.97
N ARG A 220 15.10 18.78 53.23
CA ARG A 220 14.55 19.14 54.54
C ARG A 220 13.17 18.50 54.79
N PHE A 221 12.39 18.27 53.74
CA PHE A 221 11.03 17.71 53.80
C PHE A 221 10.82 16.66 52.69
N PRO A 222 11.30 15.42 52.89
CA PRO A 222 11.52 14.45 51.81
C PRO A 222 10.27 13.77 51.24
N CYS A 223 9.08 14.33 51.38
CA CYS A 223 7.88 13.69 50.83
C CYS A 223 6.89 14.67 50.21
N PRO A 224 6.63 14.58 48.89
CA PRO A 224 5.37 15.00 48.32
C PRO A 224 4.31 14.00 48.81
N SER A 225 3.84 14.26 50.03
CA SER A 225 2.65 13.73 50.69
C SER A 225 2.02 12.47 50.05
N ARG A 226 2.34 11.30 50.65
CA ARG A 226 1.60 10.01 50.60
C ARG A 226 1.93 9.01 49.48
N ILE A 227 2.95 9.22 48.66
CA ILE A 227 3.39 8.18 47.70
C ILE A 227 4.17 7.08 48.44
N LYS A 228 3.70 5.84 48.36
CA LYS A 228 4.40 4.67 48.92
C LYS A 228 5.21 3.99 47.81
N ALA A 229 6.53 4.05 47.91
CA ALA A 229 7.45 3.31 47.05
C ALA A 229 8.49 2.60 47.92
N LYS A 230 9.01 1.45 47.46
CA LYS A 230 10.08 0.75 48.20
C LYS A 230 11.38 1.54 48.20
N THR A 231 11.74 2.11 47.04
CA THR A 231 12.92 2.96 46.88
C THR A 231 12.50 4.30 46.31
N ILE A 232 12.94 5.39 46.94
CA ILE A 232 12.74 6.77 46.47
C ILE A 232 14.12 7.40 46.31
N GLU A 233 14.40 7.88 45.10
CA GLU A 233 15.63 8.60 44.77
C GLU A 233 15.27 9.99 44.27
N VAL A 234 15.87 11.01 44.89
CA VAL A 234 15.69 12.41 44.50
C VAL A 234 17.01 12.88 43.92
N HIS A 235 16.99 13.27 42.66
CA HIS A 235 18.15 13.75 41.93
C HIS A 235 18.12 15.28 41.82
N PRO A 236 19.30 15.91 41.96
CA PRO A 236 19.43 17.34 41.74
C PRO A 236 19.19 17.72 40.27
N PRO A 237 19.04 19.02 39.97
CA PRO A 237 18.91 19.50 38.60
C PRO A 237 20.09 19.07 37.74
N LYS A 238 19.82 18.69 36.49
CA LYS A 238 20.83 18.19 35.54
C LYS A 238 22.00 19.15 35.32
N ASP A 239 21.74 20.45 35.42
CA ASP A 239 22.74 21.50 35.19
C ASP A 239 23.74 21.66 36.36
N TRP A 240 23.56 20.90 37.45
CA TRP A 240 24.37 21.03 38.67
C TRP A 240 25.61 20.11 38.71
N VAL A 241 25.74 19.14 37.79
CA VAL A 241 26.82 18.12 37.82
C VAL A 241 28.12 18.59 37.13
N ASN A 242 28.13 19.79 36.53
CA ASN A 242 29.27 20.31 35.75
C ASN A 242 29.97 21.54 36.37
N ASP A 243 29.69 21.91 37.63
CA ASP A 243 30.39 22.98 38.37
C ASP A 243 31.26 22.41 39.50
#